data_AF-A0AAD7U6T2-F1
#
_entry.id   AF-A0AAD7U6T2-F1
#
_cell.length_a   1.000
_cell.length_b   1.000
_cell.length_c   1.000
_cell.angle_alpha   90.00
_cell.angle_beta   90.00
_cell.angle_gamma   90.00
#
_symmetry.space_group_name_H-M   'P 1'
#
loop_
_entity.id
_entity.type
_entity.pdbx_description
1 polymer ?
#
loop_
_entity_poly.entity_id
_entity_poly.type
_entity_poly.pdbx_seq_one_letter_code
_entity_poly.pdbx_strand_id
1 'polypeptide(L)'
;MQDLARRLALLVLSTALGWRPTSRRMAAPRIVMSALSPPRHVVMKFGGSSVANAERVSHVAELIASQMAEEGTLPAVVLSAMGKTTNCIIAAGERALEGRVDVSEIRSLHLESLAALELPISTGAEVRGLLRDLESLLDGVSMVRELTPRTKDLIVSFGERMSCRVLAATLSKIGVPAVPCDAWTLGVRTKGMFGDSVVDEACYPEVARSISDLFSQGQVPIVTGFIGHDADGRVATLGRGGSDLTATVLGAAFGFDEVQVWKDVDGMMTADPRVVRAALPVPFVTYEEAAELAYFGAQVLHPISMQPALRAGVPVRVKNSYNPTHCGTLIAEEATIKERRSVAPLVTAITSKRHVTVIDVVSLRMLGSHGFLARVFDVLARDRVSVDVVATSEVSVSLSLDEEQSLSPAALEELSEIAQVELKHDRSIVSFVGDGSRSTELIAQVFAVLAANDLRVEMISQGASKVNVAIVVQDDQAELALNLIHGCFFGAPLPATCGGLAVGELAPGLNASAVAA
;
A
#
# COMPACT_ATOMS: atom_id res chain seq x y z
N MET A 1 -47.62 -11.83 -45.93
CA MET A 1 -46.67 -10.82 -46.48
C MET A 1 -45.82 -10.10 -45.43
N GLN A 2 -46.25 -9.97 -44.17
CA GLN A 2 -45.40 -9.37 -43.11
C GLN A 2 -44.29 -10.30 -42.55
N ASP A 3 -44.41 -11.61 -42.75
CA ASP A 3 -43.41 -12.60 -42.29
C ASP A 3 -42.24 -12.77 -43.28
N LEU A 4 -42.44 -12.41 -44.56
CA LEU A 4 -41.38 -12.42 -45.59
C LEU A 4 -40.45 -11.20 -45.46
N ALA A 5 -40.97 -10.06 -44.98
CA ALA A 5 -40.19 -8.86 -44.73
C ALA A 5 -39.26 -8.98 -43.51
N ARG A 6 -39.67 -9.74 -42.47
CA ARG A 6 -38.81 -10.02 -41.30
C ARG A 6 -37.68 -11.00 -41.60
N ARG A 7 -37.92 -12.00 -42.45
CA ARG A 7 -36.90 -12.98 -42.85
C ARG A 7 -35.86 -12.40 -43.82
N LEU A 8 -36.22 -11.40 -44.63
CA LEU A 8 -35.27 -10.68 -45.49
C LEU A 8 -34.39 -9.67 -44.73
N ALA A 9 -34.86 -9.10 -43.63
CA ALA A 9 -34.06 -8.21 -42.77
C ALA A 9 -32.96 -8.96 -41.97
N LEU A 10 -33.20 -10.23 -41.64
CA LEU A 10 -32.24 -11.08 -40.92
C LEU A 10 -31.13 -11.66 -41.81
N LEU A 11 -31.32 -11.69 -43.13
CA LEU A 11 -30.33 -12.23 -44.07
C LEU A 11 -29.29 -11.19 -44.55
N VAL A 12 -29.52 -9.89 -44.31
CA VAL A 12 -28.62 -8.81 -44.76
C VAL A 12 -27.63 -8.37 -43.65
N LEU A 13 -27.88 -8.72 -42.39
CA LEU A 13 -26.98 -8.39 -41.27
C LEU A 13 -25.90 -9.44 -41.00
N SER A 14 -25.98 -10.65 -41.58
CA SER A 14 -25.00 -11.72 -41.35
C SER A 14 -23.80 -11.73 -42.30
N THR A 15 -23.66 -10.74 -43.20
CA THR A 15 -22.57 -10.68 -44.18
C THR A 15 -21.67 -9.43 -44.08
N ALA A 16 -21.86 -8.55 -43.09
CA ALA A 16 -21.09 -7.30 -42.98
C ALA A 16 -20.04 -7.26 -41.85
N LEU A 17 -19.98 -8.24 -40.96
CA LEU A 17 -18.97 -8.32 -39.89
C LEU A 17 -18.34 -9.71 -39.91
N GLY A 18 -17.18 -9.80 -40.57
CA GLY A 18 -16.36 -11.01 -40.65
C GLY A 18 -15.72 -11.38 -39.31
N TRP A 19 -16.53 -11.69 -38.30
CA TRP A 19 -16.07 -12.17 -37.01
C TRP A 19 -16.19 -13.69 -36.95
N ARG A 20 -15.05 -14.38 -37.12
CA ARG A 20 -14.94 -15.82 -36.82
C ARG A 20 -14.41 -15.95 -35.38
N PRO A 21 -15.10 -16.65 -34.47
CA PRO A 21 -14.52 -16.97 -33.17
C PRO A 21 -13.49 -18.09 -33.38
N THR A 22 -12.21 -17.74 -33.36
CA THR A 22 -11.14 -18.73 -33.21
C THR A 22 -11.19 -19.23 -31.78
N SER A 23 -11.69 -20.45 -31.58
CA SER A 23 -11.58 -21.20 -30.34
C SER A 23 -10.10 -21.58 -30.11
N ARG A 24 -9.27 -20.62 -29.71
CA ARG A 24 -7.98 -20.90 -29.06
C ARG A 24 -8.29 -21.12 -27.59
N ARG A 25 -8.18 -22.37 -27.15
CA ARG A 25 -8.02 -22.73 -25.73
C ARG A 25 -6.97 -21.80 -25.14
N MET A 26 -7.37 -20.84 -24.30
CA MET A 26 -6.44 -20.19 -23.39
C MET A 26 -6.12 -21.22 -22.31
N ALA A 27 -4.97 -21.89 -22.48
CA ALA A 27 -4.33 -22.54 -21.36
C ALA A 27 -4.08 -21.47 -20.28
N ALA A 28 -4.21 -21.84 -19.01
CA ALA A 28 -3.79 -21.01 -17.88
C ALA A 28 -2.41 -20.39 -18.20
N PRO A 29 -2.18 -19.11 -17.85
CA PRO A 29 -0.92 -18.45 -18.17
C PRO A 29 0.24 -19.30 -17.64
N ARG A 30 1.00 -19.91 -18.55
CA ARG A 30 2.26 -20.53 -18.20
C ARG A 30 3.18 -19.39 -17.80
N ILE A 31 3.36 -19.23 -16.49
CA ILE A 31 4.46 -18.44 -15.95
C ILE A 31 5.72 -19.10 -16.49
N VAL A 32 6.33 -18.51 -17.51
CA VAL A 32 7.69 -18.87 -17.88
C VAL A 32 8.56 -18.22 -16.82
N MET A 33 8.75 -18.90 -15.69
CA MET A 33 9.89 -18.62 -14.83
C MET A 33 11.12 -19.02 -15.62
N SER A 34 11.62 -18.14 -16.48
CA SER A 34 13.04 -18.24 -16.83
C SER A 34 13.78 -18.18 -15.51
N ALA A 35 14.68 -19.13 -15.27
CA ALA A 35 15.51 -19.18 -14.09
C ALA A 35 16.48 -18.00 -14.11
N LEU A 36 15.96 -16.81 -13.78
CA LEU A 36 16.78 -15.67 -13.40
C LEU A 36 17.48 -16.08 -12.12
N SER A 37 18.81 -15.98 -12.11
CA SER A 37 19.60 -16.17 -10.89
C SER A 37 19.02 -15.30 -9.77
N PRO A 38 19.01 -15.78 -8.51
CA PRO A 38 18.55 -14.98 -7.39
C PRO A 38 19.32 -13.64 -7.33
N PRO A 39 18.66 -12.55 -6.90
CA PRO A 39 19.30 -11.24 -6.80
C PRO A 39 20.47 -11.30 -5.82
N ARG A 40 21.62 -10.72 -6.19
CA ARG A 40 22.84 -10.83 -5.40
C ARG A 40 22.87 -9.81 -4.27
N HIS A 41 22.48 -8.57 -4.53
CA HIS A 41 22.34 -7.55 -3.49
C HIS A 41 20.87 -7.22 -3.33
N VAL A 42 20.34 -7.39 -2.11
CA VAL A 42 18.95 -7.01 -1.80
C VAL A 42 18.86 -6.12 -0.57
N VAL A 43 17.83 -5.28 -0.53
CA VAL A 43 17.38 -4.67 0.73
C VAL A 43 16.27 -5.53 1.30
N MET A 44 16.34 -5.97 2.55
CA MET A 44 15.26 -6.70 3.22
C MET A 44 14.64 -5.84 4.31
N LYS A 45 13.42 -5.37 4.09
CA LYS A 45 12.67 -4.60 5.07
C LYS A 45 11.71 -5.50 5.84
N PHE A 46 11.77 -5.49 7.16
CA PHE A 46 10.81 -6.17 8.03
C PHE A 46 9.94 -5.16 8.80
N GLY A 47 8.61 -5.35 8.75
CA GLY A 47 7.67 -4.57 9.53
C GLY A 47 7.62 -4.98 11.01
N GLY A 48 6.96 -4.19 11.85
CA GLY A 48 6.91 -4.44 13.29
C GLY A 48 6.28 -5.77 13.68
N SER A 49 5.28 -6.26 12.94
CA SER A 49 4.70 -7.60 13.13
C SER A 49 5.68 -8.73 12.81
N SER A 50 6.57 -8.52 11.85
CA SER A 50 7.61 -9.48 11.48
C SER A 50 8.71 -9.61 12.54
N VAL A 51 8.88 -8.62 13.41
CA VAL A 51 9.86 -8.61 14.52
C VAL A 51 9.18 -8.34 15.87
N ALA A 52 7.97 -8.85 16.05
CA ALA A 52 7.11 -8.47 17.19
C ALA A 52 7.64 -8.91 18.56
N ASN A 53 8.40 -10.01 18.61
CA ASN A 53 8.88 -10.64 19.83
C ASN A 53 10.12 -11.51 19.51
N ALA A 54 10.70 -12.15 20.55
CA ALA A 54 11.87 -13.01 20.41
C ALA A 54 11.73 -14.11 19.34
N GLU A 55 10.61 -14.84 19.33
CA GLU A 55 10.35 -15.90 18.36
C GLU A 55 10.39 -15.37 16.93
N ARG A 56 9.70 -14.26 16.68
CA ARG A 56 9.67 -13.60 15.38
C ARG A 56 11.05 -13.06 14.96
N VAL A 57 11.81 -12.50 15.90
CA VAL A 57 13.20 -12.07 15.65
C VAL A 57 14.10 -13.26 15.28
N SER A 58 13.97 -14.41 15.96
CA SER A 58 14.72 -15.64 15.62
C SER A 58 14.37 -16.10 14.20
N HIS A 59 13.08 -16.18 13.88
CA HIS A 59 12.59 -16.57 12.55
C HIS A 59 13.12 -15.65 11.44
N VAL A 60 13.15 -14.34 11.66
CA VAL A 60 13.73 -13.37 10.71
C VAL A 60 15.24 -13.58 10.56
N ALA A 61 15.96 -13.81 11.66
CA ALA A 61 17.41 -14.07 11.61
C ALA A 61 17.73 -15.34 10.82
N GLU A 62 16.99 -16.42 11.03
CA GLU A 62 17.10 -17.68 10.29
C GLU A 62 16.80 -17.49 8.80
N LEU A 63 15.75 -16.74 8.46
CA LEU A 63 15.38 -16.42 7.09
C LEU A 63 16.48 -15.66 6.35
N ILE A 64 17.09 -14.66 7.00
CA ILE A 64 18.21 -13.91 6.44
C ILE A 64 19.41 -14.84 6.23
N ALA A 65 19.76 -15.65 7.23
CA ALA A 65 20.88 -16.58 7.15
C ALA A 65 20.70 -17.64 6.04
N SER A 66 19.48 -18.19 5.89
CA SER A 66 19.14 -19.14 4.82
C SER A 66 19.30 -18.51 3.43
N GLN A 67 18.79 -17.29 3.20
CA GLN A 67 18.96 -16.64 1.89
C GLN A 67 20.44 -16.31 1.59
N MET A 68 21.22 -15.94 2.60
CA MET A 68 22.66 -15.73 2.41
C MET A 68 23.38 -17.04 2.03
N ALA A 69 23.05 -18.14 2.71
CA ALA A 69 23.72 -19.43 2.52
C ALA A 69 23.29 -20.17 1.24
N GLU A 70 22.01 -20.16 0.91
CA GLU A 70 21.43 -20.94 -0.18
C GLU A 70 21.42 -20.19 -1.52
N GLU A 71 21.14 -18.88 -1.48
CA GLU A 71 20.97 -18.06 -2.69
C GLU A 71 22.21 -17.20 -3.00
N GLY A 72 23.16 -17.10 -2.07
CA GLY A 72 24.33 -16.22 -2.20
C GLY A 72 23.99 -14.73 -2.10
N THR A 73 22.83 -14.42 -1.52
CA THR A 73 22.28 -13.08 -1.35
C THR A 73 23.06 -12.29 -0.30
N LEU A 74 23.37 -11.03 -0.57
CA LEU A 74 24.01 -10.08 0.34
C LEU A 74 23.01 -8.99 0.74
N PRO A 75 22.39 -9.09 1.93
CA PRO A 75 21.34 -8.16 2.33
C PRO A 75 21.87 -6.91 3.04
N ALA A 76 21.19 -5.78 2.79
CA ALA A 76 21.05 -4.73 3.79
C ALA A 76 19.66 -4.83 4.43
N VAL A 77 19.58 -4.91 5.75
CA VAL A 77 18.30 -5.14 6.45
C VAL A 77 17.77 -3.83 7.00
N VAL A 78 16.48 -3.54 6.80
CA VAL A 78 15.80 -2.36 7.35
C VAL A 78 14.71 -2.80 8.32
N LEU A 79 14.71 -2.27 9.54
CA LEU A 79 13.73 -2.65 10.56
C LEU A 79 12.80 -1.50 10.95
N SER A 80 11.53 -1.83 11.14
CA SER A 80 10.62 -1.05 11.99
C SER A 80 10.80 -1.46 13.46
N ALA A 81 10.29 -0.64 14.38
CA ALA A 81 10.24 -0.99 15.80
C ALA A 81 9.51 -2.33 16.06
N MET A 82 9.86 -3.01 17.17
CA MET A 82 9.26 -4.31 17.52
C MET A 82 7.77 -4.19 17.84
N GLY A 83 6.92 -4.93 17.12
CA GLY A 83 5.50 -5.04 17.41
C GLY A 83 4.79 -3.70 17.40
N LYS A 84 4.17 -3.33 18.53
CA LYS A 84 3.44 -2.06 18.72
C LYS A 84 4.28 -0.98 19.40
N THR A 85 5.60 -1.16 19.55
CA THR A 85 6.47 -0.28 20.33
C THR A 85 6.35 1.19 19.96
N THR A 86 6.28 1.54 18.67
CA THR A 86 6.11 2.94 18.23
C THR A 86 4.82 3.56 18.80
N ASN A 87 3.71 2.82 18.77
CA ASN A 87 2.44 3.28 19.34
C ASN A 87 2.52 3.41 20.87
N CYS A 88 3.17 2.46 21.54
CA CYS A 88 3.41 2.54 22.98
C CYS A 88 4.26 3.77 23.35
N ILE A 89 5.28 4.11 22.55
CA ILE A 89 6.12 5.31 22.76
C ILE A 89 5.32 6.59 22.53
N ILE A 90 4.52 6.66 21.46
CA ILE A 90 3.65 7.82 21.20
C ILE A 90 2.69 8.04 22.38
N ALA A 91 2.02 6.97 22.83
CA ALA A 91 1.12 7.03 23.97
C ALA A 91 1.85 7.38 25.27
N ALA A 92 3.09 6.93 25.46
CA ALA A 92 3.92 7.33 26.59
C ALA A 92 4.26 8.83 26.56
N GLY A 93 4.54 9.39 25.38
CA GLY A 93 4.72 10.84 25.19
C GLY A 93 3.47 11.65 25.53
N GLU A 94 2.29 11.17 25.12
CA GLU A 94 1.00 11.80 25.44
C GLU A 94 0.70 11.74 26.94
N ARG A 95 0.92 10.58 27.59
CA ARG A 95 0.80 10.47 29.05
C ARG A 95 1.82 11.33 29.80
N ALA A 96 3.03 11.51 29.25
CA ALA A 96 4.03 12.38 29.84
C ALA A 96 3.55 13.84 29.89
N LEU A 97 2.81 14.33 28.89
CA LEU A 97 2.16 15.66 28.96
C LEU A 97 1.20 15.76 30.15
N GLU A 98 0.55 14.67 30.52
CA GLU A 98 -0.29 14.57 31.73
C GLU A 98 0.51 14.37 33.02
N GLY A 99 1.83 14.23 32.93
CA GLY A 99 2.72 14.13 34.09
C GLY A 99 3.00 12.71 34.53
N ARG A 100 2.64 11.74 33.68
CA ARG A 100 2.79 10.32 33.95
C ARG A 100 3.78 9.73 32.97
N VAL A 101 4.93 9.30 33.49
CA VAL A 101 5.94 8.60 32.71
C VAL A 101 5.79 7.10 32.96
N ASP A 102 5.53 6.35 31.90
CA ASP A 102 5.43 4.90 31.95
C ASP A 102 5.93 4.27 30.65
N VAL A 103 7.05 3.57 30.76
CA VAL A 103 7.70 2.80 29.68
C VAL A 103 7.72 1.29 29.97
N SER A 104 6.91 0.83 30.93
CA SER A 104 6.93 -0.56 31.41
C SER A 104 6.68 -1.60 30.33
N GLU A 105 5.71 -1.37 29.44
CA GLU A 105 5.40 -2.26 28.32
C GLU A 105 6.57 -2.37 27.34
N ILE A 106 7.15 -1.24 26.96
CA ILE A 106 8.32 -1.15 26.07
C ILE A 106 9.51 -1.87 26.72
N ARG A 107 9.77 -1.59 28.00
CA ARG A 107 10.85 -2.20 28.77
C ARG A 107 10.69 -3.71 28.86
N SER A 108 9.50 -4.20 29.20
CA SER A 108 9.23 -5.63 29.38
C SER A 108 9.46 -6.38 28.08
N LEU A 109 8.88 -5.91 26.96
CA LEU A 109 9.07 -6.52 25.64
C LEU A 109 10.54 -6.70 25.27
N HIS A 110 11.35 -5.64 25.42
CA HIS A 110 12.75 -5.68 25.01
C HIS A 110 13.61 -6.51 25.96
N LEU A 111 13.39 -6.42 27.27
CA LEU A 111 14.17 -7.20 28.24
C LEU A 111 13.82 -8.69 28.18
N GLU A 112 12.54 -9.04 28.02
CA GLU A 112 12.10 -10.42 27.79
C GLU A 112 12.68 -10.95 26.48
N SER A 113 12.70 -10.14 25.41
CA SER A 113 13.29 -10.56 24.14
C SER A 113 14.79 -10.79 24.24
N LEU A 114 15.53 -9.92 24.93
CA LEU A 114 16.96 -10.09 25.19
C LEU A 114 17.24 -11.38 25.98
N ALA A 115 16.41 -11.68 26.98
CA ALA A 115 16.53 -12.88 27.80
C ALA A 115 16.20 -14.15 27.02
N ALA A 116 15.07 -14.18 26.31
CA ALA A 116 14.61 -15.33 25.53
C ALA A 116 15.56 -15.68 24.37
N LEU A 117 16.19 -14.68 23.75
CA LEU A 117 17.21 -14.86 22.72
C LEU A 117 18.61 -15.13 23.29
N GLU A 118 18.78 -15.04 24.61
CA GLU A 118 20.04 -15.15 25.35
C GLU A 118 21.16 -14.29 24.74
N LEU A 119 20.84 -13.02 24.49
CA LEU A 119 21.77 -12.11 23.81
C LEU A 119 22.90 -11.65 24.74
N PRO A 120 24.06 -11.26 24.17
CA PRO A 120 25.22 -10.84 24.94
C PRO A 120 24.92 -9.70 25.94
N ILE A 121 25.64 -9.70 27.06
CA ILE A 121 25.51 -8.67 28.11
C ILE A 121 25.73 -7.26 27.55
N SER A 122 26.64 -7.10 26.57
CA SER A 122 26.91 -5.84 25.87
C SER A 122 25.66 -5.31 25.16
N THR A 123 24.99 -6.12 24.35
CA THR A 123 23.73 -5.76 23.68
C THR A 123 22.64 -5.41 24.71
N GLY A 124 22.54 -6.20 25.79
CA GLY A 124 21.63 -5.90 26.89
C GLY A 124 21.92 -4.53 27.53
N ALA A 125 23.19 -4.15 27.68
CA ALA A 125 23.59 -2.86 28.23
C ALA A 125 23.23 -1.70 27.29
N GLU A 126 23.42 -1.86 25.98
CA GLU A 126 23.03 -0.86 24.98
C GLU A 126 21.52 -0.60 24.99
N VAL A 127 20.70 -1.66 24.93
CA VAL A 127 19.23 -1.53 24.95
C VAL A 127 18.75 -0.93 26.27
N ARG A 128 19.33 -1.31 27.40
CA ARG A 128 19.04 -0.66 28.70
C ARG A 128 19.46 0.81 28.73
N GLY A 129 20.54 1.17 28.04
CA GLY A 129 20.94 2.56 27.84
C GLY A 129 19.85 3.35 27.11
N LEU A 130 19.42 2.85 25.96
CA LEU A 130 18.35 3.46 25.16
C LEU A 130 17.03 3.61 25.95
N LEU A 131 16.65 2.60 26.74
CA LEU A 131 15.46 2.68 27.59
C LEU A 131 15.57 3.78 28.67
N ARG A 132 16.75 3.95 29.27
CA ARG A 132 17.00 5.03 30.25
C ARG A 132 16.96 6.40 29.60
N ASP A 133 17.51 6.54 28.40
CA ASP A 133 17.50 7.79 27.66
C ASP A 133 16.06 8.18 27.26
N LEU A 134 15.26 7.21 26.81
CA LEU A 134 13.84 7.41 26.52
C LEU A 134 13.07 7.85 27.77
N GLU A 135 13.26 7.16 28.89
CA GLU A 135 12.63 7.51 30.18
C GLU A 135 13.02 8.92 30.64
N SER A 136 14.31 9.28 30.52
CA SER A 136 14.80 10.63 30.86
C SER A 136 14.18 11.72 29.99
N LEU A 137 13.99 11.45 28.69
CA LEU A 137 13.31 12.40 27.79
C LEU A 137 11.84 12.57 28.16
N LEU A 138 11.14 11.48 28.48
CA LEU A 138 9.75 11.52 28.91
C LEU A 138 9.59 12.22 30.27
N ASP A 139 10.53 12.03 31.20
CA ASP A 139 10.60 12.79 32.44
C ASP A 139 10.71 14.29 32.15
N GLY A 140 11.60 14.69 31.23
CA GLY A 140 11.71 16.09 30.78
C GLY A 140 10.39 16.64 30.21
N VAL A 141 9.71 15.87 29.34
CA VAL A 141 8.38 16.23 28.81
C VAL A 141 7.36 16.38 29.94
N SER A 142 7.42 15.51 30.96
CA SER A 142 6.50 15.54 32.11
C SER A 142 6.72 16.72 33.04
N MET A 143 7.95 17.23 33.12
CA MET A 143 8.28 18.40 33.92
C MET A 143 7.88 19.70 33.21
N VAL A 144 8.15 19.79 31.90
CA VAL A 144 7.89 20.99 31.09
C VAL A 144 6.45 21.09 30.61
N ARG A 145 5.76 19.94 30.46
CA ARG A 145 4.39 19.83 29.91
C ARG A 145 4.29 20.26 28.46
N GLU A 146 5.36 20.03 27.70
CA GLU A 146 5.44 20.37 26.29
C GLU A 146 6.09 19.22 25.49
N LEU A 147 5.45 18.84 24.38
CA LEU A 147 5.94 17.82 23.46
C LEU A 147 5.98 18.41 22.06
N THR A 148 7.11 19.01 21.71
CA THR A 148 7.32 19.56 20.37
C THR A 148 7.42 18.44 19.31
N PRO A 149 7.10 18.72 18.03
CA PRO A 149 7.30 17.74 16.94
C PRO A 149 8.72 17.17 16.88
N ARG A 150 9.73 18.00 17.14
CA ARG A 150 11.14 17.57 17.22
C ARG A 150 11.36 16.57 18.35
N THR A 151 10.84 16.84 19.54
CA THR A 151 10.94 15.92 20.67
C THR A 151 10.19 14.63 20.39
N LYS A 152 9.02 14.71 19.74
CA LYS A 152 8.24 13.55 19.31
C LYS A 152 9.05 12.65 18.37
N ASP A 153 9.70 13.21 17.35
CA ASP A 153 10.57 12.47 16.42
C ASP A 153 11.72 11.75 17.15
N LEU A 154 12.35 12.43 18.11
CA LEU A 154 13.42 11.83 18.90
C LEU A 154 12.91 10.66 19.75
N ILE A 155 11.79 10.79 20.48
CA ILE A 155 11.30 9.71 21.34
C ILE A 155 10.87 8.48 20.52
N VAL A 156 10.17 8.67 19.39
CA VAL A 156 9.70 7.54 18.58
C VAL A 156 10.86 6.77 17.94
N SER A 157 11.98 7.45 17.64
CA SER A 157 13.18 6.83 17.06
C SER A 157 13.77 5.69 17.91
N PHE A 158 13.51 5.68 19.22
CA PHE A 158 14.05 4.65 20.11
C PHE A 158 13.53 3.25 19.76
N GLY A 159 12.34 3.14 19.19
CA GLY A 159 11.76 1.86 18.79
C GLY A 159 12.64 1.12 17.78
N GLU A 160 12.96 1.75 16.66
CA GLU A 160 13.82 1.17 15.62
C GLU A 160 15.24 0.95 16.13
N ARG A 161 15.81 1.90 16.89
CA ARG A 161 17.18 1.80 17.44
C ARG A 161 17.36 0.59 18.34
N MET A 162 16.36 0.25 19.15
CA MET A 162 16.38 -0.96 19.98
C MET A 162 16.23 -2.22 19.12
N SER A 163 15.28 -2.23 18.19
CA SER A 163 15.03 -3.39 17.31
C SER A 163 16.26 -3.81 16.48
N CYS A 164 17.00 -2.84 15.93
CA CYS A 164 18.21 -3.09 15.16
C CYS A 164 19.31 -3.74 16.00
N ARG A 165 19.49 -3.30 17.24
CA ARG A 165 20.49 -3.89 18.16
C ARG A 165 20.13 -5.32 18.55
N VAL A 166 18.86 -5.60 18.77
CA VAL A 166 18.36 -6.95 19.08
C VAL A 166 18.59 -7.90 17.89
N LEU A 167 18.17 -7.51 16.67
CA LEU A 167 18.35 -8.38 15.50
C LEU A 167 19.82 -8.56 15.11
N ALA A 168 20.63 -7.49 15.12
CA ALA A 168 22.05 -7.58 14.77
C ALA A 168 22.81 -8.53 15.71
N ALA A 169 22.51 -8.47 17.01
CA ALA A 169 23.08 -9.40 17.98
C ALA A 169 22.60 -10.85 17.77
N THR A 170 21.32 -11.03 17.39
CA THR A 170 20.75 -12.35 17.09
C THR A 170 21.41 -12.99 15.87
N LEU A 171 21.59 -12.21 14.79
CA LEU A 171 22.32 -12.64 13.59
C LEU A 171 23.79 -12.99 13.90
N SER A 172 24.44 -12.14 14.70
CA SER A 172 25.82 -12.40 15.15
C SER A 172 25.94 -13.69 15.97
N LYS A 173 24.95 -13.99 16.82
CA LYS A 173 24.90 -15.25 17.61
C LYS A 173 24.85 -16.49 16.70
N ILE A 174 24.19 -16.41 15.55
CA ILE A 174 24.09 -17.51 14.58
C ILE A 174 25.18 -17.49 13.50
N GLY A 175 26.23 -16.66 13.67
CA GLY A 175 27.41 -16.64 12.81
C GLY A 175 27.32 -15.70 11.60
N VAL A 176 26.28 -14.87 11.50
CA VAL A 176 26.18 -13.82 10.48
C VAL A 176 26.80 -12.52 11.03
N PRO A 177 27.86 -11.97 10.42
CA PRO A 177 28.54 -10.76 10.89
C PRO A 177 27.67 -9.50 10.68
N ALA A 178 26.66 -9.30 11.52
CA ALA A 178 25.69 -8.22 11.41
C ALA A 178 26.06 -7.03 12.30
N VAL A 179 25.88 -5.81 11.78
CA VAL A 179 26.19 -4.56 12.50
C VAL A 179 24.94 -3.69 12.59
N PRO A 180 24.52 -3.25 13.80
CA PRO A 180 23.42 -2.32 13.94
C PRO A 180 23.85 -0.92 13.47
N CYS A 181 23.06 -0.32 12.58
CA CYS A 181 23.30 1.01 12.02
C CYS A 181 22.07 1.89 12.27
N ASP A 182 22.25 2.99 13.00
CA ASP A 182 21.23 4.04 12.98
C ASP A 182 21.32 4.73 11.60
N ALA A 183 20.19 5.03 10.94
CA ALA A 183 20.16 5.40 9.52
C ALA A 183 21.08 6.58 9.16
N TRP A 184 21.17 7.57 10.05
CA TRP A 184 22.05 8.72 9.89
C TRP A 184 23.54 8.37 9.92
N THR A 185 23.93 7.27 10.55
CA THR A 185 25.34 6.80 10.54
C THR A 185 25.76 6.28 9.18
N LEU A 186 24.80 5.84 8.35
CA LEU A 186 25.04 5.52 6.94
C LEU A 186 24.95 6.76 6.03
N GLY A 187 24.55 7.92 6.59
CA GLY A 187 24.43 9.17 5.86
C GLY A 187 23.00 9.54 5.48
N VAL A 188 21.95 8.82 5.90
CA VAL A 188 20.56 9.19 5.59
C VAL A 188 20.22 10.56 6.17
N ARG A 189 19.99 11.54 5.29
CA ARG A 189 19.62 12.92 5.63
C ARG A 189 18.17 13.23 5.25
N THR A 190 17.56 14.15 6.00
CA THR A 190 16.21 14.63 5.80
C THR A 190 16.16 16.16 5.72
N LYS A 191 15.06 16.68 5.20
CA LYS A 191 14.71 18.11 5.18
C LYS A 191 13.21 18.28 5.41
N GLY A 192 12.81 19.49 5.80
CA GLY A 192 11.40 19.84 6.00
C GLY A 192 10.99 19.78 7.47
N MET A 193 9.72 19.41 7.70
CA MET A 193 9.10 19.47 9.03
C MET A 193 9.29 18.16 9.79
N PHE A 194 9.53 18.24 11.11
CA PHE A 194 9.51 17.08 11.99
C PHE A 194 8.13 16.39 11.97
N GLY A 195 8.12 15.06 12.05
CA GLY A 195 6.93 14.21 11.94
C GLY A 195 6.61 13.73 10.52
N ASP A 196 7.02 14.49 9.50
CA ASP A 196 6.77 14.20 8.08
C ASP A 196 7.90 14.76 7.20
N SER A 197 9.14 14.49 7.60
CA SER A 197 10.31 14.97 6.86
C SER A 197 10.49 14.21 5.56
N VAL A 198 11.06 14.88 4.56
CA VAL A 198 11.39 14.25 3.27
C VAL A 198 12.87 13.93 3.20
N VAL A 199 13.24 12.89 2.46
CA VAL A 199 14.64 12.50 2.26
C VAL A 199 15.36 13.57 1.46
N ASP A 200 16.56 13.93 1.90
CA ASP A 200 17.46 14.79 1.13
C ASP A 200 18.26 13.94 0.14
N GLU A 201 17.94 14.01 -1.15
CA GLU A 201 18.59 13.23 -2.21
C GLU A 201 20.11 13.44 -2.30
N ALA A 202 20.62 14.56 -1.77
CA ALA A 202 22.06 14.80 -1.68
C ALA A 202 22.80 13.76 -0.81
N CYS A 203 22.08 12.96 0.00
CA CYS A 203 22.69 11.88 0.79
C CYS A 203 23.03 10.61 0.00
N TYR A 204 22.47 10.38 -1.19
CA TYR A 204 22.58 9.08 -1.87
C TYR A 204 24.03 8.63 -2.12
N PRO A 205 24.97 9.49 -2.56
CA PRO A 205 26.36 9.07 -2.74
C PRO A 205 27.08 8.66 -1.46
N GLU A 206 26.70 9.24 -0.32
CA GLU A 206 27.26 8.91 0.99
C GLU A 206 26.70 7.59 1.51
N VAL A 207 25.38 7.39 1.38
CA VAL A 207 24.70 6.12 1.69
C VAL A 207 25.30 4.96 0.89
N ALA A 208 25.50 5.15 -0.41
CA ALA A 208 26.11 4.14 -1.28
C ALA A 208 27.52 3.75 -0.81
N ARG A 209 28.35 4.73 -0.45
CA ARG A 209 29.71 4.50 0.05
C ARG A 209 29.71 3.72 1.36
N SER A 210 28.91 4.15 2.33
CA SER A 210 28.82 3.49 3.64
C SER A 210 28.38 2.03 3.52
N ILE A 211 27.39 1.74 2.66
CA ILE A 211 26.95 0.35 2.40
C ILE A 211 28.06 -0.45 1.71
N SER A 212 28.73 0.13 0.71
CA SER A 212 29.86 -0.51 0.03
C SER A 212 30.99 -0.86 0.99
N ASP A 213 31.33 0.03 1.91
CA ASP A 213 32.38 -0.18 2.90
C ASP A 213 32.04 -1.35 3.84
N LEU A 214 30.79 -1.44 4.29
CA LEU A 214 30.31 -2.54 5.14
C LEU A 214 30.33 -3.88 4.40
N PHE A 215 29.83 -3.93 3.16
CA PHE A 215 29.87 -5.14 2.35
C PHE A 215 31.31 -5.59 2.04
N SER A 216 32.25 -4.64 1.82
CA SER A 216 33.67 -4.97 1.61
C SER A 216 34.33 -5.63 2.84
N GLN A 217 33.80 -5.36 4.03
CA GLN A 217 34.22 -5.96 5.30
C GLN A 217 33.47 -7.27 5.61
N GLY A 218 32.60 -7.71 4.68
CA GLY A 218 31.74 -8.87 4.86
C GLY A 218 30.65 -8.67 5.91
N GLN A 219 30.30 -7.42 6.25
CA GLN A 219 29.31 -7.12 7.28
C GLN A 219 27.91 -6.91 6.70
N VAL A 220 26.90 -7.38 7.42
CA VAL A 220 25.47 -7.18 7.08
C VAL A 220 24.93 -5.97 7.87
N PRO A 221 24.62 -4.84 7.21
CA PRO A 221 24.05 -3.69 7.91
C PRO A 221 22.61 -3.94 8.32
N ILE A 222 22.30 -3.71 9.60
CA ILE A 222 20.95 -3.74 10.18
C ILE A 222 20.53 -2.30 10.50
N VAL A 223 19.82 -1.70 9.56
CA VAL A 223 19.55 -0.27 9.50
C VAL A 223 18.20 0.07 10.12
N THR A 224 18.15 1.11 10.94
CA THR A 224 16.87 1.65 11.44
C THR A 224 16.06 2.21 10.28
N GLY A 225 14.80 1.78 10.11
CA GLY A 225 13.87 2.44 9.20
C GLY A 225 13.34 3.76 9.77
N PHE A 226 12.49 4.45 9.01
CA PHE A 226 11.63 5.57 9.47
C PHE A 226 12.35 6.85 9.92
N ILE A 227 13.65 6.81 10.22
CA ILE A 227 14.39 7.92 10.84
C ILE A 227 15.58 8.36 10.00
N GLY A 228 16.02 9.61 10.20
CA GLY A 228 17.22 10.19 9.61
C GLY A 228 17.63 11.46 10.36
N HIS A 229 18.67 12.15 9.88
CA HIS A 229 19.11 13.43 10.45
C HIS A 229 18.75 14.61 9.57
N ASP A 230 18.27 15.70 10.16
CA ASP A 230 18.19 16.99 9.49
C ASP A 230 19.60 17.60 9.26
N ALA A 231 19.65 18.76 8.62
CA ALA A 231 20.91 19.47 8.35
C ALA A 231 21.68 19.88 9.62
N ASP A 232 21.00 19.98 10.77
CA ASP A 232 21.60 20.32 12.07
C ASP A 232 21.98 19.07 12.89
N GLY A 233 21.84 17.87 12.32
CA GLY A 233 22.15 16.60 12.98
C GLY A 233 21.09 16.16 14.01
N ARG A 234 19.86 16.67 13.90
CA ARG A 234 18.75 16.29 14.78
C ARG A 234 17.98 15.12 14.18
N VAL A 235 17.54 14.21 15.03
CA VAL A 235 16.69 13.08 14.63
C VAL A 235 15.34 13.59 14.12
N ALA A 236 14.98 13.14 12.92
CA ALA A 236 13.72 13.44 12.26
C ALA A 236 13.09 12.14 11.72
N THR A 237 11.77 12.13 11.61
CA THR A 237 11.01 10.98 11.09
C THR A 237 10.47 11.24 9.69
N LEU A 238 10.37 10.17 8.91
CA LEU A 238 9.98 10.17 7.49
C LEU A 238 8.46 10.03 7.27
N GLY A 239 7.65 10.18 8.32
CA GLY A 239 6.20 10.07 8.22
C GLY A 239 5.67 8.70 7.78
N ARG A 240 4.53 8.69 7.08
CA ARG A 240 3.80 7.46 6.71
C ARG A 240 4.62 6.60 5.74
N GLY A 241 4.72 5.31 6.06
CA GLY A 241 5.52 4.36 5.28
C GLY A 241 7.03 4.58 5.41
N GLY A 242 7.50 5.33 6.41
CA GLY A 242 8.89 5.75 6.49
C GLY A 242 9.93 4.62 6.53
N SER A 243 9.64 3.46 7.14
CA SER A 243 10.57 2.32 7.06
C SER A 243 10.64 1.70 5.66
N ASP A 244 9.52 1.68 4.94
CA ASP A 244 9.48 1.22 3.54
C ASP A 244 10.24 2.23 2.67
N LEU A 245 10.12 3.53 2.96
CA LEU A 245 10.87 4.61 2.29
C LEU A 245 12.38 4.51 2.56
N THR A 246 12.81 4.21 3.79
CA THR A 246 14.24 3.97 4.08
C THR A 246 14.77 2.84 3.20
N ALA A 247 14.03 1.73 3.06
CA ALA A 247 14.46 0.59 2.26
C ALA A 247 14.64 0.93 0.78
N THR A 248 13.71 1.69 0.19
CA THR A 248 13.82 2.13 -1.20
C THR A 248 14.89 3.19 -1.40
N VAL A 249 15.17 4.04 -0.41
CA VAL A 249 16.33 4.97 -0.44
C VAL A 249 17.64 4.20 -0.47
N LEU A 250 17.82 3.18 0.39
CA LEU A 250 19.03 2.35 0.34
C LEU A 250 19.14 1.63 -1.01
N GLY A 251 18.00 1.09 -1.49
CA GLY A 251 17.86 0.46 -2.79
C GLY A 251 18.36 1.34 -3.93
N ALA A 252 17.83 2.56 -4.00
CA ALA A 252 18.17 3.55 -5.02
C ALA A 252 19.59 4.10 -4.89
N ALA A 253 20.09 4.32 -3.67
CA ALA A 253 21.40 4.90 -3.44
C ALA A 253 22.54 3.96 -3.84
N PHE A 254 22.49 2.70 -3.39
CA PHE A 254 23.52 1.71 -3.69
C PHE A 254 23.34 1.03 -5.06
N GLY A 255 22.12 1.00 -5.59
CA GLY A 255 21.78 0.26 -6.81
C GLY A 255 21.59 -1.24 -6.53
N PHE A 256 20.77 -1.57 -5.53
CA PHE A 256 20.42 -2.95 -5.22
C PHE A 256 19.64 -3.61 -6.36
N ASP A 257 19.76 -4.93 -6.50
CA ASP A 257 19.06 -5.70 -7.54
C ASP A 257 17.55 -5.75 -7.27
N GLU A 258 17.16 -5.75 -6.00
CA GLU A 258 15.76 -5.80 -5.55
C GLU A 258 15.61 -5.23 -4.13
N VAL A 259 14.51 -4.52 -3.87
CA VAL A 259 14.08 -4.15 -2.52
C VAL A 259 12.94 -5.07 -2.10
N GLN A 260 13.16 -5.90 -1.08
CA GLN A 260 12.18 -6.82 -0.54
C GLN A 260 11.49 -6.22 0.69
N VAL A 261 10.17 -6.13 0.64
CA VAL A 261 9.31 -5.68 1.74
C VAL A 261 8.59 -6.90 2.31
N TRP A 262 9.01 -7.33 3.50
CA TRP A 262 8.50 -8.50 4.20
C TRP A 262 7.33 -8.13 5.12
N LYS A 263 6.14 -8.63 4.76
CA LYS A 263 4.85 -8.43 5.44
C LYS A 263 4.33 -9.77 5.98
N ASP A 264 3.05 -9.81 6.29
CA ASP A 264 2.27 -10.96 6.78
C ASP A 264 1.30 -11.53 5.72
N VAL A 265 1.46 -11.12 4.47
CA VAL A 265 0.63 -11.53 3.32
C VAL A 265 1.50 -11.97 2.15
N ASP A 266 0.98 -12.87 1.31
CA ASP A 266 1.64 -13.45 0.14
C ASP A 266 1.79 -12.48 -1.06
N GLY A 267 2.07 -11.21 -0.77
CA GLY A 267 2.14 -10.12 -1.72
C GLY A 267 0.86 -9.27 -1.73
N MET A 268 0.63 -8.59 -2.85
CA MET A 268 -0.65 -7.94 -3.15
C MET A 268 -1.65 -8.98 -3.66
N MET A 269 -2.92 -8.77 -3.32
CA MET A 269 -4.02 -9.69 -3.65
C MET A 269 -4.94 -9.05 -4.70
N THR A 270 -5.63 -9.87 -5.49
CA THR A 270 -6.62 -9.41 -6.49
C THR A 270 -7.80 -8.67 -5.86
N ALA A 271 -8.05 -8.89 -4.58
CA ALA A 271 -9.02 -8.19 -3.73
C ALA A 271 -8.65 -8.41 -2.26
N ASP A 272 -9.25 -7.67 -1.32
CA ASP A 272 -9.04 -7.92 0.11
C ASP A 272 -9.56 -9.33 0.48
N PRO A 273 -8.70 -10.26 0.94
CA PRO A 273 -9.11 -11.63 1.24
C PRO A 273 -10.10 -11.74 2.41
N ARG A 274 -10.25 -10.68 3.22
CA ARG A 274 -11.24 -10.60 4.31
C ARG A 274 -12.66 -10.38 3.76
N VAL A 275 -12.78 -9.71 2.61
CA VAL A 275 -14.06 -9.40 1.94
C VAL A 275 -14.35 -10.42 0.84
N VAL A 276 -13.33 -10.77 0.04
CA VAL A 276 -13.45 -11.72 -1.08
C VAL A 276 -12.57 -12.94 -0.79
N ARG A 277 -13.18 -14.01 -0.28
CA ARG A 277 -12.44 -15.24 0.09
C ARG A 277 -11.71 -15.93 -1.07
N ALA A 278 -12.15 -15.68 -2.30
CA ALA A 278 -11.53 -16.20 -3.52
C ALA A 278 -10.36 -15.35 -4.04
N ALA A 279 -9.92 -14.34 -3.28
CA ALA A 279 -8.80 -13.49 -3.68
C ALA A 279 -7.52 -14.30 -3.93
N LEU A 280 -6.83 -13.96 -5.02
CA LEU A 280 -5.61 -14.64 -5.47
C LEU A 280 -4.40 -13.70 -5.29
N PRO A 281 -3.19 -14.24 -5.04
CA PRO A 281 -1.98 -13.44 -5.09
C PRO A 281 -1.72 -12.90 -6.51
N VAL A 282 -1.31 -11.63 -6.60
CA VAL A 282 -0.95 -10.98 -7.87
C VAL A 282 0.57 -11.04 -8.03
N PRO A 283 1.13 -11.78 -9.00
CA PRO A 283 2.57 -11.99 -9.07
C PRO A 283 3.36 -10.77 -9.57
N PHE A 284 2.74 -9.92 -10.41
CA PHE A 284 3.40 -8.78 -11.05
C PHE A 284 2.45 -7.59 -11.13
N VAL A 285 2.92 -6.42 -10.73
CA VAL A 285 2.17 -5.16 -10.75
C VAL A 285 3.12 -4.03 -11.14
N THR A 286 2.69 -3.08 -11.97
CA THR A 286 3.53 -1.91 -12.27
C THR A 286 3.61 -0.95 -11.09
N TYR A 287 4.60 -0.07 -11.06
CA TYR A 287 4.62 1.01 -10.05
C TYR A 287 3.36 1.88 -10.06
N GLU A 288 2.80 2.14 -11.25
CA GLU A 288 1.58 2.93 -11.40
C GLU A 288 0.36 2.19 -10.84
N GLU A 289 0.17 0.92 -11.22
CA GLU A 289 -0.90 0.07 -10.67
C GLU A 289 -0.77 -0.07 -9.15
N ALA A 290 0.45 -0.27 -8.63
CA ALA A 290 0.70 -0.41 -7.20
C ALA A 290 0.36 0.86 -6.42
N ALA A 291 0.66 2.04 -6.98
CA ALA A 291 0.33 3.33 -6.37
C ALA A 291 -1.20 3.53 -6.26
N GLU A 292 -1.95 3.21 -7.32
CA GLU A 292 -3.41 3.28 -7.33
C GLU A 292 -4.02 2.29 -6.33
N LEU A 293 -3.55 1.04 -6.32
CA LEU A 293 -4.02 0.00 -5.40
C LEU A 293 -3.78 0.41 -3.93
N ALA A 294 -2.59 0.93 -3.62
CA ALA A 294 -2.24 1.36 -2.28
C ALA A 294 -3.12 2.50 -1.77
N TYR A 295 -3.50 3.44 -2.66
CA TYR A 295 -4.33 4.58 -2.30
C TYR A 295 -5.77 4.17 -1.97
N PHE A 296 -6.37 3.24 -2.73
CA PHE A 296 -7.77 2.82 -2.58
C PHE A 296 -7.99 1.61 -1.66
N GLY A 297 -7.02 1.26 -0.81
CA GLY A 297 -7.21 0.32 0.30
C GLY A 297 -6.35 -0.93 0.30
N ALA A 298 -5.56 -1.21 -0.75
CA ALA A 298 -4.56 -2.28 -0.71
C ALA A 298 -3.27 -1.80 -0.03
N GLN A 299 -3.34 -1.53 1.29
CA GLN A 299 -2.31 -0.88 2.11
C GLN A 299 -1.02 -1.71 2.34
N VAL A 300 -0.47 -2.29 1.29
CA VAL A 300 0.75 -3.10 1.35
C VAL A 300 2.00 -2.21 1.34
N LEU A 301 2.01 -1.16 0.51
CA LEU A 301 3.15 -0.26 0.34
C LEU A 301 2.68 1.17 0.06
N HIS A 302 3.22 2.17 0.77
CA HIS A 302 2.78 3.55 0.59
C HIS A 302 3.33 4.15 -0.72
N PRO A 303 2.57 4.93 -1.52
CA PRO A 303 3.04 5.48 -2.79
C PRO A 303 4.35 6.27 -2.70
N ILE A 304 4.49 7.13 -1.68
CA ILE A 304 5.72 7.91 -1.44
C ILE A 304 6.94 7.00 -1.25
N SER A 305 6.76 5.84 -0.59
CA SER A 305 7.85 4.91 -0.33
C SER A 305 8.38 4.24 -1.59
N MET A 306 7.62 4.21 -2.70
CA MET A 306 8.07 3.62 -3.97
C MET A 306 8.91 4.58 -4.81
N GLN A 307 8.80 5.90 -4.60
CA GLN A 307 9.39 6.90 -5.49
C GLN A 307 10.92 6.78 -5.67
N PRO A 308 11.73 6.51 -4.62
CA PRO A 308 13.16 6.32 -4.82
C PRO A 308 13.48 5.12 -5.72
N ALA A 309 12.81 3.98 -5.49
CA ALA A 309 13.00 2.76 -6.27
C ALA A 309 12.55 2.93 -7.73
N LEU A 310 11.39 3.57 -7.95
CA LEU A 310 10.89 3.92 -9.28
C LEU A 310 11.90 4.77 -10.05
N ARG A 311 12.41 5.86 -9.46
CA ARG A 311 13.36 6.75 -10.16
C ARG A 311 14.70 6.09 -10.48
N ALA A 312 15.11 5.13 -9.67
CA ALA A 312 16.34 4.36 -9.89
C ALA A 312 16.14 3.11 -10.75
N GLY A 313 14.91 2.79 -11.16
CA GLY A 313 14.60 1.56 -11.90
C GLY A 313 14.80 0.28 -11.08
N VAL A 314 14.90 0.38 -9.74
CA VAL A 314 15.09 -0.76 -8.84
C VAL A 314 13.74 -1.42 -8.59
N PRO A 315 13.54 -2.73 -8.79
CA PRO A 315 12.28 -3.39 -8.51
C PRO A 315 12.04 -3.57 -7.00
N VAL A 316 10.77 -3.51 -6.58
CA VAL A 316 10.34 -3.76 -5.21
C VAL A 316 9.53 -5.07 -5.17
N ARG A 317 9.80 -5.95 -4.22
CA ARG A 317 9.03 -7.19 -4.04
C ARG A 317 8.37 -7.25 -2.68
N VAL A 318 7.07 -7.48 -2.65
CA VAL A 318 6.34 -7.75 -1.40
C VAL A 318 6.36 -9.26 -1.13
N LYS A 319 6.90 -9.68 0.01
CA LYS A 319 7.01 -11.09 0.43
C LYS A 319 6.32 -11.33 1.78
N ASN A 320 5.98 -12.58 2.06
CA ASN A 320 5.41 -12.99 3.33
C ASN A 320 6.48 -13.59 4.25
N SER A 321 6.68 -12.98 5.42
CA SER A 321 7.61 -13.50 6.43
C SER A 321 7.12 -14.82 7.07
N TYR A 322 5.82 -15.12 7.02
CA TYR A 322 5.25 -16.39 7.50
C TYR A 322 5.25 -17.48 6.43
N ASN A 323 5.39 -17.11 5.16
CA ASN A 323 5.47 -18.05 4.03
C ASN A 323 6.63 -17.66 3.09
N PRO A 324 7.90 -17.83 3.51
CA PRO A 324 9.05 -17.28 2.79
C PRO A 324 9.29 -17.89 1.41
N THR A 325 8.75 -19.09 1.18
CA THR A 325 8.86 -19.82 -0.10
C THR A 325 7.95 -19.26 -1.19
N HIS A 326 6.93 -18.48 -0.83
CA HIS A 326 6.06 -17.84 -1.82
C HIS A 326 6.81 -16.73 -2.57
N CYS A 327 6.60 -16.63 -3.89
CA CYS A 327 7.30 -15.67 -4.75
C CYS A 327 6.89 -14.21 -4.50
N GLY A 328 5.73 -14.01 -3.86
CA GLY A 328 5.17 -12.71 -3.53
C GLY A 328 4.74 -11.92 -4.77
N THR A 329 4.75 -10.60 -4.65
CA THR A 329 4.42 -9.68 -5.75
C THR A 329 5.63 -8.85 -6.12
N LEU A 330 6.02 -8.87 -7.40
CA LEU A 330 7.03 -7.98 -7.94
C LEU A 330 6.40 -6.70 -8.49
N ILE A 331 6.87 -5.56 -7.99
CA ILE A 331 6.53 -4.22 -8.42
C ILE A 331 7.72 -3.66 -9.22
N ALA A 332 7.49 -3.32 -10.48
CA ALA A 332 8.55 -2.84 -11.37
C ALA A 332 7.99 -1.95 -12.49
N GLU A 333 8.86 -1.45 -13.36
CA GLU A 333 8.45 -0.79 -14.60
C GLU A 333 7.81 -1.79 -15.58
N GLU A 334 6.94 -1.29 -16.46
CA GLU A 334 6.21 -2.08 -17.45
C GLU A 334 7.16 -2.89 -18.36
N ALA A 335 8.32 -2.33 -18.73
CA ALA A 335 9.33 -3.01 -19.53
C ALA A 335 9.83 -4.29 -18.83
N THR A 336 10.23 -4.17 -17.57
CA THR A 336 10.69 -5.28 -16.72
C THR A 336 9.60 -6.34 -16.52
N ILE A 337 8.33 -5.93 -16.42
CA ILE A 337 7.20 -6.85 -16.28
C ILE A 337 6.93 -7.59 -17.58
N LYS A 338 6.97 -6.92 -18.73
CA LYS A 338 6.75 -7.55 -20.05
C LYS A 338 7.79 -8.63 -20.37
N GLU A 339 9.01 -8.50 -19.88
CA GLU A 339 10.03 -9.56 -19.97
C GLU A 339 9.65 -10.82 -19.18
N ARG A 340 8.91 -10.66 -18.08
CA ARG A 340 8.53 -11.73 -17.15
C ARG A 340 7.10 -12.24 -17.32
N ARG A 341 6.25 -11.50 -18.06
CA ARG A 341 4.84 -11.81 -18.30
C ARG A 341 4.47 -11.58 -19.77
N SER A 342 3.96 -12.62 -20.43
CA SER A 342 3.61 -12.58 -21.86
C SER A 342 2.29 -11.87 -22.16
N VAL A 343 1.33 -11.85 -21.22
CA VAL A 343 0.00 -11.24 -21.42
C VAL A 343 -0.42 -10.50 -20.14
N ALA A 344 -0.84 -9.25 -20.28
CA ALA A 344 -1.43 -8.48 -19.19
C ALA A 344 -2.87 -8.92 -18.92
N PRO A 345 -3.27 -9.13 -17.65
CA PRO A 345 -4.67 -9.37 -17.31
C PRO A 345 -5.49 -8.11 -17.62
N LEU A 346 -6.78 -8.28 -17.91
CA LEU A 346 -7.67 -7.13 -18.10
C LEU A 346 -7.82 -6.34 -16.79
N VAL A 347 -8.00 -7.05 -15.68
CA VAL A 347 -8.03 -6.49 -14.32
C VAL A 347 -6.92 -7.14 -13.51
N THR A 348 -6.10 -6.31 -12.88
CA THR A 348 -5.00 -6.71 -12.00
C THR A 348 -5.50 -6.94 -10.58
N ALA A 349 -6.27 -5.99 -10.04
CA ALA A 349 -6.90 -6.11 -8.72
C ALA A 349 -8.08 -5.15 -8.56
N ILE A 350 -8.92 -5.42 -7.55
CA ILE A 350 -10.12 -4.67 -7.18
C ILE A 350 -10.01 -4.30 -5.70
N THR A 351 -10.25 -3.05 -5.37
CA THR A 351 -10.17 -2.53 -4.01
C THR A 351 -11.47 -1.80 -3.65
N SER A 352 -11.65 -1.56 -2.35
CA SER A 352 -12.77 -0.78 -1.88
C SER A 352 -12.40 0.04 -0.64
N LYS A 353 -12.93 1.25 -0.58
CA LYS A 353 -12.89 2.12 0.59
C LYS A 353 -14.34 2.37 1.04
N ARG A 354 -14.69 1.89 2.24
CA ARG A 354 -16.04 1.99 2.81
C ARG A 354 -16.20 3.27 3.63
N HIS A 355 -17.45 3.61 3.96
CA HIS A 355 -17.79 4.70 4.88
C HIS A 355 -17.28 6.08 4.42
N VAL A 356 -17.17 6.28 3.11
CA VAL A 356 -16.83 7.57 2.53
C VAL A 356 -18.06 8.48 2.51
N THR A 357 -17.83 9.78 2.63
CA THR A 357 -18.87 10.79 2.44
C THR A 357 -18.71 11.42 1.07
N VAL A 358 -19.77 11.43 0.25
CA VAL A 358 -19.79 12.16 -1.01
C VAL A 358 -20.42 13.54 -0.81
N ILE A 359 -19.76 14.57 -1.32
CA ILE A 359 -20.24 15.94 -1.36
C ILE A 359 -20.59 16.27 -2.81
N ASP A 360 -21.84 16.63 -3.05
CA ASP A 360 -22.25 17.23 -4.32
C ASP A 360 -22.37 18.74 -4.17
N VAL A 361 -21.61 19.47 -4.98
CA VAL A 361 -21.60 20.94 -5.02
C VAL A 361 -22.16 21.36 -6.38
N VAL A 362 -23.39 21.88 -6.40
CA VAL A 362 -24.13 22.21 -7.62
C VAL A 362 -24.31 23.73 -7.74
N SER A 363 -23.87 24.31 -8.85
CA SER A 363 -24.03 25.75 -9.11
C SER A 363 -24.08 26.05 -10.60
N LEU A 364 -25.17 26.68 -11.06
CA LEU A 364 -25.25 27.22 -12.43
C LEU A 364 -24.19 28.29 -12.71
N ARG A 365 -23.63 28.90 -11.66
CA ARG A 365 -22.55 29.88 -11.77
C ARG A 365 -21.23 29.25 -12.22
N MET A 366 -21.10 27.92 -12.18
CA MET A 366 -19.91 27.21 -12.66
C MET A 366 -19.74 27.37 -14.19
N LEU A 367 -20.85 27.43 -14.94
CA LEU A 367 -20.86 27.55 -16.39
C LEU A 367 -20.14 28.82 -16.87
N GLY A 368 -19.04 28.64 -17.62
CA GLY A 368 -18.28 29.73 -18.22
C GLY A 368 -17.53 30.62 -17.21
N SER A 369 -17.55 30.27 -15.92
CA SER A 369 -16.82 30.99 -14.88
C SER A 369 -15.43 30.39 -14.67
N HIS A 370 -14.44 31.24 -14.42
CA HIS A 370 -13.14 30.82 -13.93
C HIS A 370 -13.09 30.90 -12.40
N GLY A 371 -12.39 29.96 -11.76
CA GLY A 371 -12.11 30.00 -10.33
C GLY A 371 -13.15 29.36 -9.41
N PHE A 372 -14.28 28.86 -9.92
CA PHE A 372 -15.27 28.14 -9.09
C PHE A 372 -14.64 26.93 -8.39
N LEU A 373 -13.99 26.03 -9.14
CA LEU A 373 -13.30 24.86 -8.59
C LEU A 373 -12.16 25.27 -7.64
N ALA A 374 -11.41 26.33 -7.98
CA ALA A 374 -10.33 26.83 -7.13
C ALA A 374 -10.85 27.25 -5.74
N ARG A 375 -12.00 27.93 -5.68
CA ARG A 375 -12.63 28.28 -4.40
C ARG A 375 -13.10 27.06 -3.62
N VAL A 376 -13.74 26.09 -4.29
CA VAL A 376 -14.19 24.85 -3.63
C VAL A 376 -13.00 24.15 -2.98
N PHE A 377 -11.91 23.92 -3.71
CA PHE A 377 -10.71 23.30 -3.17
C PHE A 377 -9.98 24.16 -2.13
N ASP A 378 -10.04 25.48 -2.22
CA ASP A 378 -9.46 26.38 -1.21
C ASP A 378 -10.19 26.29 0.15
N VAL A 379 -11.53 26.19 0.13
CA VAL A 379 -12.30 25.95 1.36
C VAL A 379 -11.90 24.62 2.00
N LEU A 380 -11.83 23.54 1.21
CA LEU A 380 -11.42 22.22 1.69
C LEU A 380 -9.99 22.21 2.24
N ALA A 381 -9.07 22.89 1.56
CA ALA A 381 -7.67 22.99 1.98
C ALA A 381 -7.53 23.76 3.31
N ARG A 382 -8.28 24.85 3.50
CA ARG A 382 -8.32 25.60 4.76
C ARG A 382 -8.89 24.77 5.91
N ASP A 383 -9.87 23.93 5.62
CA ASP A 383 -10.46 22.97 6.58
C ASP A 383 -9.60 21.70 6.78
N ARG A 384 -8.47 21.58 6.06
CA ARG A 384 -7.56 20.43 6.06
C ARG A 384 -8.25 19.10 5.70
N VAL A 385 -9.23 19.18 4.82
CA VAL A 385 -9.96 18.04 4.27
C VAL A 385 -9.24 17.56 3.01
N SER A 386 -8.99 16.25 2.94
CA SER A 386 -8.41 15.56 1.78
C SER A 386 -9.53 14.94 0.95
N VAL A 387 -9.39 15.01 -0.37
CA VAL A 387 -10.38 14.46 -1.30
C VAL A 387 -9.77 13.26 -2.02
N ASP A 388 -10.49 12.13 -2.04
CA ASP A 388 -10.01 10.92 -2.71
C ASP A 388 -10.38 10.89 -4.21
N VAL A 389 -11.65 11.13 -4.52
CA VAL A 389 -12.21 11.00 -5.86
C VAL A 389 -12.95 12.29 -6.22
N VAL A 390 -12.75 12.74 -7.46
CA VAL A 390 -13.40 13.92 -8.03
C VAL A 390 -14.11 13.52 -9.33
N ALA A 391 -15.33 14.00 -9.52
CA ALA A 391 -16.06 13.94 -10.78
C ALA A 391 -16.75 15.29 -11.01
N THR A 392 -16.76 15.75 -12.26
CA THR A 392 -17.31 17.06 -12.62
C THR A 392 -18.31 16.94 -13.75
N SER A 393 -19.36 17.75 -13.71
CA SER A 393 -20.22 18.10 -14.84
C SER A 393 -20.03 19.59 -15.19
N GLU A 394 -20.83 20.11 -16.12
CA GLU A 394 -20.82 21.52 -16.48
C GLU A 394 -21.28 22.46 -15.34
N VAL A 395 -22.09 21.94 -14.41
CA VAL A 395 -22.74 22.72 -13.34
C VAL A 395 -22.54 22.13 -11.95
N SER A 396 -21.81 21.03 -11.82
CA SER A 396 -21.59 20.37 -10.53
C SER A 396 -20.21 19.75 -10.40
N VAL A 397 -19.77 19.63 -9.15
CA VAL A 397 -18.62 18.81 -8.77
C VAL A 397 -19.02 17.89 -7.64
N SER A 398 -18.71 16.62 -7.78
CA SER A 398 -18.87 15.58 -6.77
C SER A 398 -17.49 15.21 -6.23
N LEU A 399 -17.36 15.16 -4.91
CA LEU A 399 -16.09 14.93 -4.20
C LEU A 399 -16.32 13.86 -3.14
N SER A 400 -15.39 12.91 -2.99
CA SER A 400 -15.42 11.96 -1.87
C SER A 400 -14.43 12.33 -0.78
N LEU A 401 -14.88 12.26 0.47
CA LEU A 401 -14.09 12.46 1.66
C LEU A 401 -13.84 11.12 2.37
N ASP A 402 -12.70 11.05 3.05
CA ASP A 402 -12.36 9.93 3.93
C ASP A 402 -13.32 9.84 5.14
N GLU A 403 -13.50 8.64 5.70
CA GLU A 403 -14.42 8.36 6.82
C GLU A 403 -14.11 9.23 8.05
N GLU A 404 -12.83 9.42 8.35
CA GLU A 404 -12.36 10.17 9.51
C GLU A 404 -12.50 11.70 9.32
N GLN A 405 -12.92 12.15 8.15
CA GLN A 405 -13.00 13.56 7.80
C GLN A 405 -14.45 14.03 7.70
N SER A 406 -14.73 15.14 8.37
CA SER A 406 -16.00 15.85 8.26
C SER A 406 -15.71 17.30 7.96
N LEU A 407 -16.51 17.90 7.07
CA LEU A 407 -16.50 19.34 6.90
C LEU A 407 -16.90 20.04 8.20
N SER A 408 -16.13 21.06 8.58
CA SER A 408 -16.56 21.94 9.67
C SER A 408 -17.84 22.68 9.29
N PRO A 409 -18.69 23.05 10.27
CA PRO A 409 -19.89 23.86 10.00
C PRO A 409 -19.58 25.15 9.24
N ALA A 410 -18.42 25.76 9.51
CA ALA A 410 -17.98 26.98 8.83
C ALA A 410 -17.64 26.73 7.35
N ALA A 411 -16.95 25.63 7.04
CA ALA A 411 -16.64 25.26 5.65
C ALA A 411 -17.93 24.95 4.86
N LEU A 412 -18.88 24.26 5.48
CA LEU A 412 -20.18 23.96 4.87
C LEU A 412 -20.99 25.22 4.59
N GLU A 413 -20.98 26.19 5.51
CA GLU A 413 -21.63 27.49 5.33
C GLU A 413 -20.99 28.26 4.16
N GLU A 414 -19.66 28.35 4.11
CA GLU A 414 -18.93 29.02 3.03
C GLU A 414 -19.20 28.39 1.65
N LEU A 415 -19.26 27.06 1.56
CA LEU A 415 -19.63 26.37 0.32
C LEU A 415 -21.09 26.64 -0.07
N SER A 416 -21.99 26.74 0.91
CA SER A 416 -23.41 26.98 0.70
C SER A 416 -23.72 28.40 0.18
N GLU A 417 -22.82 29.38 0.42
CA GLU A 417 -22.94 30.73 -0.15
C GLU A 417 -22.73 30.76 -1.67
N ILE A 418 -21.96 29.80 -2.19
CA ILE A 418 -21.54 29.79 -3.60
C ILE A 418 -22.25 28.73 -4.45
N ALA A 419 -22.84 27.71 -3.81
CA ALA A 419 -23.45 26.56 -4.45
C ALA A 419 -24.49 25.88 -3.54
N GLN A 420 -25.35 25.05 -4.11
CA GLN A 420 -26.13 24.09 -3.34
C GLN A 420 -25.21 22.91 -2.97
N VAL A 421 -25.15 22.56 -1.69
CA VAL A 421 -24.31 21.47 -1.18
C VAL A 421 -25.19 20.35 -0.64
N GLU A 422 -24.93 19.11 -1.06
CA GLU A 422 -25.56 17.90 -0.53
C GLU A 422 -24.48 16.94 -0.01
N LEU A 423 -24.65 16.46 1.23
CA LEU A 423 -23.78 15.46 1.84
C LEU A 423 -24.47 14.09 1.81
N LYS A 424 -23.81 13.09 1.24
CA LYS A 424 -24.26 11.71 1.12
C LYS A 424 -23.30 10.80 1.89
N HIS A 425 -23.71 10.41 3.08
CA HIS A 425 -22.98 9.45 3.92
C HIS A 425 -23.24 8.00 3.47
N ASP A 426 -22.56 7.05 4.11
CA ASP A 426 -22.73 5.61 3.87
C ASP A 426 -22.52 5.22 2.40
N ARG A 427 -21.42 5.72 1.83
CA ARG A 427 -20.98 5.42 0.47
C ARG A 427 -19.67 4.66 0.48
N SER A 428 -19.48 3.84 -0.55
CA SER A 428 -18.27 3.09 -0.77
C SER A 428 -17.69 3.41 -2.13
N ILE A 429 -16.38 3.64 -2.18
CA ILE A 429 -15.62 3.66 -3.42
C ILE A 429 -15.23 2.22 -3.73
N VAL A 430 -15.56 1.73 -4.92
CA VAL A 430 -15.01 0.49 -5.49
C VAL A 430 -14.09 0.91 -6.62
N SER A 431 -12.81 0.53 -6.51
CA SER A 431 -11.80 0.83 -7.51
C SER A 431 -11.34 -0.48 -8.14
N PHE A 432 -11.10 -0.45 -9.45
CA PHE A 432 -10.54 -1.58 -10.16
C PHE A 432 -9.38 -1.10 -11.02
N VAL A 433 -8.25 -1.79 -10.84
CA VAL A 433 -6.96 -1.45 -11.45
C VAL A 433 -6.62 -2.53 -12.47
N GLY A 434 -6.19 -2.13 -13.67
CA GLY A 434 -5.85 -3.04 -14.75
C GLY A 434 -5.22 -2.36 -15.96
N ASP A 435 -5.30 -3.03 -17.11
CA ASP A 435 -4.68 -2.57 -18.35
C ASP A 435 -5.43 -1.36 -18.94
N GLY A 436 -4.88 -0.16 -18.72
CA GLY A 436 -5.43 1.10 -19.21
C GLY A 436 -5.60 1.18 -20.74
N SER A 437 -4.88 0.36 -21.51
CA SER A 437 -5.05 0.27 -22.98
C SER A 437 -6.35 -0.42 -23.38
N ARG A 438 -6.92 -1.23 -22.48
CA ARG A 438 -8.17 -1.98 -22.65
C ARG A 438 -9.30 -1.45 -21.77
N SER A 439 -9.20 -0.18 -21.33
CA SER A 439 -10.15 0.39 -20.37
C SER A 439 -11.61 0.35 -20.83
N THR A 440 -11.89 0.50 -22.14
CA THR A 440 -13.26 0.39 -22.68
C THR A 440 -13.85 -1.01 -22.46
N GLU A 441 -13.06 -2.05 -22.70
CA GLU A 441 -13.49 -3.44 -22.51
C GLU A 441 -13.74 -3.71 -21.02
N LEU A 442 -12.83 -3.26 -20.17
CA LEU A 442 -12.91 -3.38 -18.72
C LEU A 442 -14.18 -2.69 -18.17
N ILE A 443 -14.43 -1.44 -18.55
CA ILE A 443 -15.60 -0.68 -18.09
C ILE A 443 -16.88 -1.36 -18.57
N ALA A 444 -16.95 -1.76 -19.85
CA ALA A 444 -18.14 -2.41 -20.38
C ALA A 444 -18.50 -3.70 -19.61
N GLN A 445 -17.51 -4.53 -19.29
CA GLN A 445 -17.73 -5.77 -18.53
C GLN A 445 -18.15 -5.50 -17.09
N VAL A 446 -17.51 -4.54 -16.41
CA VAL A 446 -17.90 -4.14 -15.04
C VAL A 446 -19.35 -3.67 -15.02
N PHE A 447 -19.72 -2.71 -15.87
CA PHE A 447 -21.07 -2.16 -15.87
C PHE A 447 -22.14 -3.16 -16.31
N ALA A 448 -21.81 -4.12 -17.18
CA ALA A 448 -22.72 -5.22 -17.50
C ALA A 448 -23.02 -6.09 -16.27
N VAL A 449 -22.01 -6.41 -15.45
CA VAL A 449 -22.18 -7.17 -14.20
C VAL A 449 -23.02 -6.38 -13.19
N LEU A 450 -22.74 -5.08 -13.02
CA LEU A 450 -23.49 -4.22 -12.11
C LEU A 450 -24.96 -4.10 -12.54
N ALA A 451 -25.21 -3.87 -13.83
CA ALA A 451 -26.57 -3.73 -14.36
C ALA A 451 -27.38 -5.03 -14.24
N ALA A 452 -26.75 -6.21 -14.43
CA ALA A 452 -27.42 -7.50 -14.30
C ALA A 452 -27.84 -7.84 -12.85
N ASN A 453 -27.31 -7.12 -11.85
CA ASN A 453 -27.55 -7.36 -10.43
C ASN A 453 -28.19 -6.14 -9.72
N ASP A 454 -28.79 -5.22 -10.49
CA ASP A 454 -29.47 -4.02 -9.98
C ASP A 454 -28.61 -3.14 -9.05
N LEU A 455 -27.30 -3.11 -9.29
CA LEU A 455 -26.35 -2.27 -8.55
C LEU A 455 -26.30 -0.86 -9.15
N ARG A 456 -26.52 0.15 -8.31
CA ARG A 456 -26.58 1.55 -8.75
C ARG A 456 -25.25 2.25 -8.52
N VAL A 457 -24.65 2.72 -9.61
CA VAL A 457 -23.48 3.60 -9.55
C VAL A 457 -23.92 5.05 -9.41
N GLU A 458 -23.43 5.75 -8.40
CA GLU A 458 -23.74 7.16 -8.13
C GLU A 458 -22.71 8.12 -8.73
N MET A 459 -21.46 7.70 -8.81
CA MET A 459 -20.34 8.50 -9.30
C MET A 459 -19.33 7.61 -10.01
N ILE A 460 -18.68 8.14 -11.04
CA ILE A 460 -17.62 7.46 -11.81
C ILE A 460 -16.45 8.43 -11.96
N SER A 461 -15.24 7.96 -11.73
CA SER A 461 -14.02 8.73 -11.99
C SER A 461 -12.96 7.86 -12.66
N GLN A 462 -12.37 8.38 -13.73
CA GLN A 462 -11.25 7.76 -14.44
C GLN A 462 -10.24 8.84 -14.82
N GLY A 463 -9.00 8.65 -14.39
CA GLY A 463 -7.90 9.56 -14.67
C GLY A 463 -7.26 9.37 -16.05
N ALA A 464 -6.23 10.18 -16.33
CA ALA A 464 -5.50 10.16 -17.59
C ALA A 464 -4.73 8.85 -17.85
N SER A 465 -4.23 8.20 -16.80
CA SER A 465 -3.52 6.93 -16.87
C SER A 465 -4.40 5.76 -17.32
N LYS A 466 -5.72 5.86 -17.11
CA LYS A 466 -6.74 4.83 -17.37
C LYS A 466 -6.52 3.49 -16.66
N VAL A 467 -5.43 3.33 -15.90
CA VAL A 467 -5.13 2.10 -15.15
C VAL A 467 -6.13 1.87 -14.03
N ASN A 468 -6.71 2.95 -13.48
CA ASN A 468 -7.69 2.91 -12.41
C ASN A 468 -9.01 3.53 -12.88
N VAL A 469 -10.10 2.88 -12.49
CA VAL A 469 -11.46 3.42 -12.56
C VAL A 469 -12.09 3.22 -11.19
N ALA A 470 -12.58 4.32 -10.62
CA ALA A 470 -13.29 4.34 -9.36
C ALA A 470 -14.78 4.57 -9.62
N ILE A 471 -15.62 3.80 -8.94
CA ILE A 471 -17.06 3.99 -8.89
C ILE A 471 -17.50 4.19 -7.45
N VAL A 472 -18.54 4.99 -7.23
CA VAL A 472 -19.17 5.09 -5.92
C VAL A 472 -20.52 4.37 -5.94
N VAL A 473 -20.72 3.53 -4.93
CA VAL A 473 -21.96 2.78 -4.67
C VAL A 473 -22.40 3.00 -3.22
N GLN A 474 -23.60 2.52 -2.88
CA GLN A 474 -24.05 2.50 -1.48
C GLN A 474 -23.23 1.48 -0.67
N ASP A 475 -22.99 1.78 0.61
CA ASP A 475 -22.13 0.97 1.48
C ASP A 475 -22.60 -0.48 1.67
N ASP A 476 -23.91 -0.71 1.61
CA ASP A 476 -24.55 -2.02 1.70
C ASP A 476 -24.42 -2.84 0.41
N GLN A 477 -24.19 -2.18 -0.72
CA GLN A 477 -23.98 -2.79 -2.03
C GLN A 477 -22.50 -3.10 -2.33
N ALA A 478 -21.57 -2.50 -1.58
CA ALA A 478 -20.14 -2.57 -1.85
C ALA A 478 -19.59 -4.00 -1.89
N GLU A 479 -19.83 -4.81 -0.84
CA GLU A 479 -19.32 -6.17 -0.76
C GLU A 479 -19.87 -7.07 -1.87
N LEU A 480 -21.14 -6.92 -2.22
CA LEU A 480 -21.77 -7.63 -3.33
C LEU A 480 -21.11 -7.23 -4.66
N ALA A 481 -20.90 -5.92 -4.88
CA ALA A 481 -20.22 -5.42 -6.07
C ALA A 481 -18.80 -5.99 -6.19
N LEU A 482 -17.99 -5.98 -5.12
CA LEU A 482 -16.64 -6.56 -5.14
C LEU A 482 -16.66 -8.04 -5.50
N ASN A 483 -17.52 -8.84 -4.87
CA ASN A 483 -17.57 -10.29 -5.12
C ASN A 483 -18.03 -10.62 -6.54
N LEU A 484 -19.01 -9.89 -7.07
CA LEU A 484 -19.50 -10.09 -8.45
C LEU A 484 -18.45 -9.69 -9.49
N ILE A 485 -17.82 -8.54 -9.31
CA ILE A 485 -16.76 -8.06 -10.21
C ILE A 485 -15.57 -9.03 -10.14
N HIS A 486 -15.15 -9.43 -8.94
CA HIS A 486 -14.04 -10.38 -8.77
C HIS A 486 -14.36 -11.72 -9.43
N GLY A 487 -15.56 -12.27 -9.22
CA GLY A 487 -16.01 -13.50 -9.87
C GLY A 487 -16.02 -13.43 -11.40
N CYS A 488 -16.34 -12.27 -11.99
CA CYS A 488 -16.32 -12.05 -13.43
C CYS A 488 -14.90 -12.15 -14.03
N PHE A 489 -13.90 -11.56 -13.36
CA PHE A 489 -12.54 -11.48 -13.90
C PHE A 489 -11.59 -12.60 -13.43
N PHE A 490 -11.81 -13.14 -12.24
CA PHE A 490 -10.92 -14.11 -11.60
C PHE A 490 -11.59 -15.45 -11.26
N GLY A 491 -12.92 -15.55 -11.43
CA GLY A 491 -13.64 -16.80 -11.24
C GLY A 491 -13.22 -17.86 -12.26
N ALA A 492 -13.40 -19.14 -11.89
CA ALA A 492 -13.21 -20.22 -12.85
C ALA A 492 -14.15 -20.01 -14.05
N PRO A 493 -13.69 -20.21 -15.30
CA PRO A 493 -14.60 -20.19 -16.43
C PRO A 493 -15.69 -21.23 -16.17
N LEU A 494 -16.95 -20.81 -16.23
CA LEU A 494 -18.08 -21.73 -16.20
C LEU A 494 -17.77 -22.86 -17.21
N PRO A 495 -17.85 -24.14 -16.81
CA PRO A 495 -17.60 -25.23 -17.74
C PRO A 495 -18.52 -25.04 -18.95
N ALA A 496 -17.91 -25.10 -20.14
CA ALA A 496 -18.61 -25.05 -21.42
C ALA A 496 -19.44 -26.33 -21.62
N THR A 497 -20.43 -26.53 -20.78
CA THR A 497 -21.42 -27.60 -20.85
C THR A 497 -22.71 -27.11 -20.21
N CYS A 498 -23.43 -26.26 -20.94
CA CYS A 498 -24.89 -26.33 -21.11
C CYS A 498 -25.25 -25.44 -22.32
N GLY A 499 -26.24 -25.88 -23.08
CA GLY A 499 -26.50 -25.47 -24.47
C GLY A 499 -26.60 -23.96 -24.69
N GLY A 500 -26.30 -23.56 -25.92
CA GLY A 500 -26.23 -22.17 -26.32
C GLY A 500 -27.43 -21.35 -25.91
N LEU A 501 -27.15 -20.19 -25.30
CA LEU A 501 -28.06 -19.07 -25.24
C LEU A 501 -27.29 -17.85 -25.75
N ALA A 502 -27.74 -17.40 -26.91
CA ALA A 502 -27.39 -16.12 -27.48
C ALA A 502 -27.80 -15.00 -26.53
N VAL A 503 -27.07 -13.89 -26.61
CA VAL A 503 -27.49 -12.59 -26.10
C VAL A 503 -28.89 -12.29 -26.66
N GLY A 504 -29.91 -12.38 -25.82
CA GLY A 504 -31.29 -12.07 -26.17
C GLY A 504 -32.30 -13.07 -25.62
N GLU A 505 -32.60 -12.96 -24.33
CA GLU A 505 -33.95 -13.14 -23.75
C GLU A 505 -33.86 -12.95 -22.23
N LEU A 506 -34.12 -11.71 -21.79
CA LEU A 506 -34.56 -11.44 -20.42
C LEU A 506 -35.98 -11.99 -20.29
N ALA A 507 -36.18 -12.94 -19.38
CA ALA A 507 -37.51 -13.31 -18.88
C ALA A 507 -37.59 -13.03 -17.37
N PRO A 508 -38.71 -12.49 -16.88
CA PRO A 508 -38.80 -11.86 -15.56
C PRO A 508 -39.13 -12.87 -14.46
N GLY A 509 -38.65 -12.58 -13.26
CA GLY A 509 -39.19 -13.13 -12.01
C GLY A 509 -38.37 -14.25 -11.39
N LEU A 510 -37.52 -13.88 -10.44
CA LEU A 510 -37.13 -14.76 -9.35
C LEU A 510 -37.53 -14.08 -8.03
N ASN A 511 -38.58 -14.63 -7.44
CA ASN A 511 -39.15 -14.22 -6.17
C ASN A 511 -38.11 -14.34 -5.05
N ALA A 512 -38.10 -13.33 -4.19
CA ALA A 512 -37.55 -13.39 -2.85
C ALA A 512 -38.28 -14.49 -2.05
N SER A 513 -37.55 -15.53 -1.63
CA SER A 513 -37.76 -16.30 -0.38
C SER A 513 -36.91 -17.58 -0.39
N ALA A 514 -35.67 -17.50 0.09
CA ALA A 514 -34.94 -18.65 0.63
C ALA A 514 -33.70 -18.19 1.41
N VAL A 515 -33.90 -17.41 2.47
CA VAL A 515 -32.95 -17.30 3.58
C VAL A 515 -33.75 -17.52 4.86
N ALA A 516 -33.89 -18.79 5.24
CA ALA A 516 -34.30 -19.23 6.57
C ALA A 516 -34.06 -20.75 6.68
N ALA A 517 -32.81 -21.14 7.01
CA ALA A 517 -32.44 -22.30 7.81
C ALA A 517 -30.92 -22.28 8.03
#